data_AF-A0A7X1WZB8-F1
#
_entry.id   AF-A0A7X1WZB8-F1
#
_cell.length_a   1.000
_cell.length_b   1.000
_cell.length_c   1.000
_cell.angle_alpha   90.00
_cell.angle_beta   90.00
_cell.angle_gamma   90.00
#
_symmetry.space_group_name_H-M   'P 1'
#
loop_
_entity.id
_entity.type
_entity.pdbx_description
1 polymer ?
#
loop_
_entity_poly.entity_id
_entity_poly.type
_entity_poly.pdbx_seq_one_letter_code
_entity_poly.pdbx_strand_id
1 'polypeptide(L)' 'MLNLVADQRPGEPEILSAVMYAVFEIRSLDGELLKAVDAPSTGWTHELLMAISIEHEAITRCGADGYLGGQWVGSTEV' A
#
# COMPACT_ATOMS: atom_id res chain seq x y z
N MET A 1 -8.76 6.19 5.17
CA MET A 1 -7.61 5.25 5.31
C MET A 1 -7.71 4.17 4.23
N LEU A 2 -6.59 3.71 3.66
CA LEU A 2 -6.56 2.56 2.73
C LEU A 2 -6.81 1.24 3.47
N ASN A 3 -7.67 0.38 2.93
CA ASN A 3 -7.84 -1.00 3.37
C ASN A 3 -6.90 -1.89 2.55
N LEU A 4 -5.78 -2.29 3.15
CA LEU A 4 -4.73 -3.04 2.47
C LEU A 4 -5.01 -4.55 2.50
N VAL A 5 -4.82 -5.19 1.35
CA VAL A 5 -4.94 -6.64 1.15
C VAL A 5 -3.55 -7.23 0.91
N ALA A 6 -2.64 -6.94 1.84
CA ALA A 6 -1.25 -7.40 1.79
C ALA A 6 -0.93 -8.47 2.84
N ASP A 7 -1.90 -8.84 3.68
CA ASP A 7 -1.74 -9.94 4.64
C ASP A 7 -1.74 -11.29 3.92
N GLN A 8 -0.82 -12.17 4.31
CA GLN A 8 -0.80 -13.56 3.86
C GLN A 8 -1.59 -14.44 4.83
N ARG A 9 -2.61 -15.15 4.34
CA ARG A 9 -3.29 -16.21 5.11
C ARG A 9 -2.71 -17.58 4.79
N PRO A 10 -2.88 -18.59 5.67
CA PRO A 10 -2.43 -19.95 5.39
C PRO A 10 -3.01 -20.49 4.07
N GLY A 11 -2.13 -20.83 3.13
CA GLY A 11 -2.50 -21.32 1.79
C GLY A 11 -2.54 -20.24 0.71
N GLU A 12 -2.33 -18.97 1.04
CA GLU A 12 -2.20 -17.89 0.07
C GLU A 12 -0.74 -17.74 -0.41
N PRO A 13 -0.52 -17.37 -1.68
CA PRO A 13 0.79 -16.99 -2.17
C PRO A 13 1.38 -15.85 -1.33
N GLU A 14 2.69 -15.88 -1.07
CA GLU A 14 3.36 -14.76 -0.43
C GLU A 14 3.57 -13.65 -1.46
N ILE A 15 2.83 -12.55 -1.32
CA ILE A 15 2.79 -11.47 -2.32
C ILE A 15 3.83 -10.38 -2.00
N LEU A 16 4.07 -10.12 -0.70
CA LEU A 16 4.94 -9.03 -0.26
C LEU A 16 6.42 -9.32 -0.50
N SER A 17 6.90 -10.55 -0.33
CA SER A 17 8.35 -10.84 -0.34
C SER A 17 9.03 -10.47 -1.66
N ALA A 18 8.33 -10.53 -2.80
CA ALA A 18 8.84 -10.13 -4.10
C ALA A 18 8.97 -8.60 -4.27
N VAL A 19 8.16 -7.81 -3.56
CA VAL A 19 8.05 -6.35 -3.74
C VAL A 19 8.28 -5.56 -2.45
N MET A 20 8.74 -6.20 -1.37
CA MET A 20 8.89 -5.58 -0.04
C MET A 20 9.90 -4.43 -0.01
N TYR A 21 10.80 -4.35 -0.97
CA TYR A 21 11.76 -3.24 -1.11
C TYR A 21 11.35 -2.21 -2.17
N ALA A 22 10.17 -2.36 -2.77
CA ALA A 22 9.67 -1.42 -3.75
C ALA A 22 9.06 -0.17 -3.10
N VAL A 23 8.95 0.90 -3.89
CA VAL A 23 8.25 2.12 -3.48
C VAL A 23 6.77 1.81 -3.27
N PHE A 24 6.23 2.28 -2.15
CA PHE A 24 4.79 2.27 -1.88
C PHE A 24 4.19 3.57 -2.40
N GLU A 25 3.21 3.47 -3.30
CA GLU A 25 2.55 4.58 -3.95
C GLU A 25 1.08 4.64 -3.53
N ILE A 26 0.63 5.83 -3.14
CA ILE A 26 -0.77 6.15 -2.94
C ILE A 26 -1.21 6.97 -4.15
N ARG A 27 -2.23 6.51 -4.86
CA ARG A 27 -2.75 7.15 -6.06
C ARG A 27 -4.22 7.50 -5.90
N SER A 28 -4.70 8.56 -6.54
CA SER A 28 -6.13 8.84 -6.63
C SER A 28 -6.84 7.75 -7.43
N LEU A 29 -8.17 7.70 -7.37
CA LEU A 29 -8.97 6.78 -8.18
C LEU A 29 -8.82 7.02 -9.69
N ASP A 30 -8.43 8.24 -10.09
CA ASP A 30 -8.09 8.58 -11.48
C ASP A 30 -6.64 8.19 -11.86
N GLY A 31 -5.88 7.61 -10.93
CA GLY A 31 -4.50 7.14 -11.13
C GLY A 31 -3.41 8.19 -10.91
N GLU A 32 -3.75 9.40 -10.42
CA GLU A 32 -2.77 10.44 -10.11
C GLU A 32 -1.94 10.06 -8.88
N LEU A 33 -0.61 10.23 -8.93
CA LEU A 33 0.25 9.98 -7.79
C LEU A 33 0.05 11.04 -6.70
N LEU A 34 -0.50 10.64 -5.54
CA LEU A 34 -0.70 11.51 -4.39
C LEU A 34 0.49 11.46 -3.43
N LYS A 35 1.10 10.27 -3.26
CA LYS A 35 2.27 10.07 -2.41
C LYS A 35 3.11 8.89 -2.87
N ALA A 36 4.43 9.01 -2.75
CA ALA A 36 5.38 7.90 -2.84
C ALA A 36 6.20 7.83 -1.54
N VAL A 37 6.44 6.62 -1.06
CA VAL A 37 7.23 6.32 0.15
C VAL A 37 8.24 5.23 -0.17
N ASP A 38 9.52 5.53 0.02
CA ASP A 38 10.60 4.56 -0.17
C ASP A 38 10.50 3.44 0.86
N ALA A 39 10.88 2.23 0.45
CA ALA A 39 10.88 1.10 1.35
C ALA A 39 11.87 1.30 2.51
N PRO A 40 11.52 0.88 3.73
CA PRO A 40 12.48 0.81 4.82
C PRO A 40 13.57 -0.22 4.49
N SER A 41 14.74 -0.09 5.12
CA SER A 41 15.87 -1.00 4.91
C SER A 41 15.56 -2.47 5.25
N THR A 42 14.58 -2.70 6.12
CA THR A 42 14.06 -4.03 6.48
C THR A 42 13.01 -4.56 5.51
N GLY A 43 12.54 -3.73 4.58
CA GLY A 43 11.41 -3.98 3.69
C GLY A 43 10.06 -3.80 4.38
N TRP A 44 9.01 -3.71 3.57
CA TRP A 44 7.64 -3.54 4.01
C TRP A 44 7.11 -4.78 4.71
N THR A 45 6.45 -4.55 5.84
CA THR A 45 5.50 -5.48 6.45
C THR A 45 4.09 -4.92 6.28
N HIS A 46 3.07 -5.75 6.49
CA HIS A 46 1.68 -5.30 6.45
C HIS A 46 1.44 -4.15 7.45
N GLU A 47 1.97 -4.26 8.67
CA GLU A 47 1.81 -3.26 9.72
C GLU A 47 2.46 -1.92 9.35
N LEU A 48 3.63 -1.95 8.69
CA LEU A 48 4.30 -0.74 8.22
C LEU A 48 3.49 -0.06 7.10
N LEU A 49 2.94 -0.83 6.16
CA LEU A 49 2.08 -0.28 5.11
C LEU A 49 0.79 0.32 5.69
N MET A 50 0.19 -0.33 6.69
CA MET A 50 -0.95 0.21 7.42
C MET A 50 -0.61 1.52 8.14
N ALA A 51 0.55 1.59 8.82
CA ALA A 51 0.98 2.79 9.52
C ALA A 51 1.13 3.99 8.56
N ILE A 52 1.76 3.78 7.39
CA ILE A 52 1.86 4.80 6.34
C ILE A 52 0.49 5.21 5.81
N SER A 53 -0.42 4.25 5.64
CA SER A 53 -1.78 4.50 5.18
C SER A 53 -2.60 5.35 6.16
N ILE A 54 -2.40 5.16 7.46
CA ILE A 54 -3.00 5.98 8.52
C ILE A 54 -2.38 7.38 8.51
N GLU A 55 -1.06 7.48 8.46
CA GLU A 55 -0.33 8.76 8.41
C GLU A 55 -0.82 9.65 7.25
N HIS A 56 -1.14 9.03 6.11
CA HIS A 56 -1.57 9.72 4.89
C HIS A 56 -3.10 9.70 4.70
N GLU A 57 -3.88 9.43 5.73
CA GLU A 57 -5.34 9.40 5.61
C GLU A 57 -5.92 10.73 5.06
N ALA A 58 -5.34 11.86 5.46
CA ALA A 58 -5.84 13.18 5.05
C ALA A 58 -5.87 13.37 3.52
N ILE A 59 -4.91 12.79 2.78
CA ILE A 59 -4.82 12.90 1.32
C ILE A 59 -5.64 11.83 0.58
N THR A 60 -6.24 10.87 1.30
CA THR A 60 -7.07 9.80 0.73
C THR A 60 -8.57 10.01 0.92
N ARG A 61 -8.99 11.20 1.40
CA ARG A 61 -10.41 11.51 1.69
C ARG A 61 -11.32 11.49 0.46
N CYS A 62 -10.78 11.71 -0.74
CA CYS A 62 -11.52 11.67 -2.00
C CYS A 62 -11.47 10.30 -2.68
N GLY A 63 -11.00 9.27 -1.97
CA GLY A 63 -10.72 7.96 -2.53
C GLY A 63 -9.29 7.84 -3.03
N ALA A 64 -8.69 6.68 -2.80
CA ALA A 64 -7.33 6.37 -3.25
C ALA A 64 -7.09 4.86 -3.33
N ASP A 65 -6.13 4.49 -4.17
CA ASP A 65 -5.56 3.15 -4.28
C ASP A 65 -4.12 3.13 -3.75
N GLY A 66 -3.74 2.01 -3.14
CA GLY A 66 -2.39 1.69 -2.73
C GLY A 66 -1.73 0.74 -3.72
N TYR A 67 -0.50 1.06 -4.14
CA TYR A 67 0.31 0.23 -5.01
C TYR A 67 1.69 -0.01 -4.38
N LEU A 68 2.21 -1.22 -4.52
CA LEU A 68 3.57 -1.56 -4.11
C LEU A 68 4.31 -2.19 -5.29
N GLY A 69 5.37 -1.54 -5.77
CA GLY A 69 6.11 -2.02 -6.95
C GLY A 69 5.25 -2.11 -8.22
N GLY A 70 4.24 -1.24 -8.35
CA GLY A 70 3.29 -1.24 -9.46
C GLY A 70 2.15 -2.25 -9.33
N GLN A 71 2.13 -3.08 -8.27
CA GLN A 71 1.02 -3.99 -7.99
C GLN A 71 0.03 -3.34 -7.03
N TRP A 72 -1.27 -3.43 -7.33
CA TRP A 72 -2.32 -2.96 -6.43
C TRP A 72 -2.35 -3.80 -5.15
N VAL A 73 -2.41 -3.15 -3.99
CA VAL A 73 -2.37 -3.79 -2.66
C VAL A 73 -3.49 -3.31 -1.73
N GLY A 74 -4.43 -2.50 -2.21
CA GLY A 74 -5.57 -2.04 -1.42
C GLY A 74 -6.17 -0.74 -1.91
N SER A 75 -7.32 -0.38 -1.36
CA SER A 75 -8.04 0.84 -1.71
C SER A 75 -8.85 1.36 -0.53
N THR A 76 -9.29 2.61 -0.61
CA THR A 76 -10.28 3.17 0.33
C THR A 76 -11.69 2.60 0.12
N GLU A 77 -11.96 1.94 -1.01
CA GLU A 77 -13.29 1.44 -1.40
C GLU A 77 -13.50 -0.06 -1.19
N VAL A 78 -12.50 -0.76 -0.62
CA VAL A 78 -12.51 -2.21 -0.37
C VAL A 78 -13.06 -2.54 1.01
#